data_AF-A0AAV0WDR4-F1
#
_entry.id   AF-A0AAV0WDR4-F1
#
_cell.length_a   1.000
_cell.length_b   1.000
_cell.length_c   1.000
_cell.angle_alpha   90.00
_cell.angle_beta   90.00
_cell.angle_gamma   90.00
#
_symmetry.space_group_name_H-M   'P 1'
#
loop_
_entity.id
_entity.type
_entity.pdbx_description
1 polymer ?
#
loop_
_entity_poly.entity_id
_entity_poly.type
_entity_poly.pdbx_seq_one_letter_code
_entity_poly.pdbx_strand_id
1 'polypeptide(L)'
;MTAPIKPEEIKIGVNDFSILTSSRNKKDLLFLGPAAYINHSCSNNTEWVAGLGEGVWCAKAIQHIRIGTEITTDYGDHYFGENQKDCECG
;
A
#
# COMPACT_ATOMS: atom_id res chain seq x y z
N MET A 1 6.13 1.35 -8.18
CA MET A 1 7.27 2.29 -8.23
C MET A 1 7.03 3.33 -7.15
N THR A 2 8.03 3.73 -6.39
CA THR A 2 7.89 4.83 -5.42
C THR A 2 8.48 6.11 -5.96
N ALA A 3 7.79 7.22 -5.73
CA ALA A 3 8.25 8.56 -6.07
C ALA A 3 8.66 9.35 -4.81
N PRO A 4 9.56 10.34 -4.93
CA PRO A 4 9.81 11.27 -3.85
C PRO A 4 8.54 12.04 -3.48
N ILE A 5 8.30 12.21 -2.18
CA ILE A 5 7.18 13.01 -1.68
C ILE A 5 7.65 14.46 -1.52
N LYS A 6 6.93 15.38 -2.14
CA LYS A 6 7.05 16.82 -1.93
C LYS A 6 5.79 17.32 -1.22
N PRO A 7 5.85 17.70 0.07
CA PRO A 7 4.65 18.04 0.84
C PRO A 7 3.77 19.10 0.20
N GLU A 8 4.35 20.06 -0.51
CA GLU A 8 3.64 21.12 -1.23
C GLU A 8 2.78 20.64 -2.41
N GLU A 9 3.04 19.42 -2.93
CA GLU A 9 2.28 18.80 -4.02
C GLU A 9 1.17 17.86 -3.50
N ILE A 10 1.11 17.61 -2.19
CA ILE A 10 0.13 16.72 -1.55
C ILE A 10 -1.07 17.50 -1.02
N LYS A 11 -2.26 17.04 -1.40
CA LYS A 11 -3.57 17.52 -0.94
C LYS A 11 -4.27 16.39 -0.21
N ILE A 12 -4.41 16.55 1.10
CA ILE A 12 -5.01 15.56 1.99
C ILE A 12 -6.44 15.21 1.53
N GLY A 13 -6.74 13.92 1.44
CA GLY A 13 -8.03 13.40 0.99
C GLY A 13 -8.29 13.55 -0.52
N VAL A 14 -7.29 13.95 -1.30
CA VAL A 14 -7.44 14.16 -2.76
C VAL A 14 -6.43 13.34 -3.55
N ASN A 15 -5.14 13.39 -3.20
CA ASN A 15 -4.07 12.71 -3.94
C ASN A 15 -3.06 11.96 -3.06
N ASP A 16 -3.41 11.73 -1.79
CA ASP A 16 -2.62 11.02 -0.79
C ASP A 16 -2.99 9.53 -0.66
N PHE A 17 -3.92 9.04 -1.48
CA PHE A 17 -4.51 7.69 -1.42
C PHE A 17 -3.52 6.52 -1.59
N SER A 18 -2.27 6.78 -1.97
CA SER A 18 -1.23 5.76 -2.15
C SER A 18 0.08 6.10 -1.43
N ILE A 19 0.00 6.90 -0.37
CA ILE A 19 1.13 7.16 0.53
C ILE A 19 1.11 6.13 1.66
N LEU A 20 2.05 5.18 1.64
CA LEU A 20 2.17 4.12 2.66
C LEU A 20 3.38 4.37 3.55
N THR A 21 3.25 4.12 4.86
CA THR A 21 4.37 4.23 5.80
C THR A 21 5.13 2.92 5.91
N SER A 22 6.44 2.94 5.64
CA SER A 22 7.29 1.76 5.77
C SER A 22 7.38 1.27 7.21
N SER A 23 7.04 0.01 7.46
CA SER A 23 7.20 -0.63 8.77
C SER A 23 8.67 -0.69 9.23
N ARG A 24 9.62 -0.78 8.29
CA ARG A 24 11.05 -0.95 8.55
C ARG A 24 11.74 0.32 9.06
N ASN A 25 11.46 1.47 8.44
CA ASN A 25 12.18 2.72 8.73
C ASN A 25 11.27 3.91 9.04
N LYS A 26 9.94 3.67 9.13
CA LYS A 26 8.92 4.68 9.43
C LYS A 26 8.90 5.88 8.47
N LYS A 27 9.38 5.69 7.23
CA LYS A 27 9.30 6.70 6.17
C LYS A 27 8.11 6.44 5.28
N ASP A 28 7.48 7.53 4.85
CA ASP A 28 6.40 7.48 3.88
C ASP A 28 6.92 7.25 2.47
N LEU A 29 6.17 6.47 1.71
CA LEU A 29 6.45 6.05 0.35
C LEU A 29 5.23 6.34 -0.51
N LEU A 30 5.41 7.15 -1.56
CA LEU A 30 4.35 7.39 -2.54
C LEU A 30 4.36 6.29 -3.60
N PHE A 31 3.43 5.35 -3.50
CA PHE A 31 3.26 4.28 -4.47
C PHE A 31 2.55 4.81 -5.72
N LEU A 32 3.15 4.56 -6.88
CA LEU A 32 2.59 4.85 -8.19
C LEU A 32 2.64 3.62 -9.10
N GLY A 33 1.90 3.71 -10.21
CA GLY A 33 1.74 2.64 -11.19
C GLY A 33 0.71 1.59 -10.75
N PRO A 34 0.73 0.37 -11.32
CA PRO A 34 -0.30 -0.64 -11.06
C PRO A 34 -0.46 -1.02 -9.58
N ALA A 35 0.64 -1.04 -8.83
CA ALA A 35 0.65 -1.36 -7.41
C ALA A 35 -0.19 -0.38 -6.57
N ALA A 36 -0.39 0.87 -7.02
CA ALA A 36 -1.18 1.87 -6.30
C ALA A 36 -2.69 1.56 -6.30
N TYR A 37 -3.15 0.60 -7.10
CA TYR A 37 -4.55 0.16 -7.16
C TYR A 37 -4.83 -1.11 -6.33
N ILE A 38 -3.82 -1.66 -5.66
CA ILE A 38 -4.00 -2.83 -4.79
C ILE A 38 -4.57 -2.32 -3.47
N ASN A 39 -5.81 -2.72 -3.15
CA ASN A 39 -6.50 -2.29 -1.93
C ASN A 39 -5.96 -2.93 -0.65
N HIS A 40 -6.30 -2.32 0.48
CA HIS A 40 -6.01 -2.86 1.80
C HIS A 40 -6.96 -4.00 2.19
N SER A 41 -6.45 -4.99 2.92
CA SER A 41 -7.26 -5.87 3.76
C SER A 41 -6.49 -6.27 5.03
N CYS A 42 -7.18 -6.29 6.17
CA CYS A 42 -6.65 -6.85 7.42
C CYS A 42 -6.36 -8.37 7.33
N SER A 43 -6.91 -9.04 6.32
CA SER A 43 -6.65 -10.44 5.95
C SER A 43 -6.09 -10.53 4.52
N ASN A 44 -5.07 -9.71 4.24
CA ASN A 44 -4.45 -9.58 2.93
C ASN A 44 -3.90 -10.90 2.35
N ASN A 45 -3.82 -10.98 1.02
CA ASN A 45 -3.27 -12.14 0.32
C ASN A 45 -1.93 -11.88 -0.38
N THR A 46 -1.38 -10.66 -0.26
CA THR A 46 -0.05 -10.29 -0.74
C THR A 46 0.76 -9.46 0.25
N GLU A 47 2.09 -9.59 0.19
CA GLU A 47 3.06 -8.74 0.88
C GLU A 47 3.87 -7.90 -0.11
N TRP A 48 4.38 -6.75 0.34
CA TRP A 48 5.26 -5.91 -0.46
C TRP A 48 6.70 -6.45 -0.47
N VAL A 49 7.26 -6.63 -1.67
CA VAL A 49 8.68 -6.97 -1.86
C VAL A 49 9.35 -6.01 -2.83
N ALA A 50 10.66 -5.83 -2.68
CA ALA A 50 11.45 -5.11 -3.66
C ALA A 50 11.48 -5.87 -5.00
N GLY A 51 11.17 -5.16 -6.09
CA GLY A 51 11.24 -5.68 -7.45
C GLY A 51 12.63 -5.51 -8.07
N LEU A 52 12.70 -5.71 -9.39
CA LEU A 52 13.89 -5.40 -10.18
C LEU A 52 13.99 -3.89 -10.41
N GLY A 53 15.04 -3.27 -9.87
CA GLY A 53 15.28 -1.83 -9.98
C GLY A 53 14.99 -1.06 -8.70
N GLU A 54 15.68 0.06 -8.53
CA GLU A 54 15.51 0.92 -7.36
C GLU A 54 14.10 1.53 -7.32
N GLY A 55 13.49 1.54 -6.13
CA GLY A 55 12.14 2.07 -5.94
C GLY A 55 11.03 1.25 -6.58
N VAL A 56 11.30 0.07 -7.13
CA VAL A 56 10.26 -0.83 -7.64
C VAL A 56 9.77 -1.73 -6.51
N TRP A 57 8.45 -1.76 -6.32
CA TRP A 57 7.77 -2.61 -5.36
C TRP A 57 6.77 -3.49 -6.10
N CYS A 58 6.72 -4.76 -5.70
CA CYS A 58 5.84 -5.77 -6.24
C CYS A 58 5.01 -6.38 -5.11
N ALA A 59 3.76 -6.73 -5.40
CA ALA A 59 2.94 -7.54 -4.52
C ALA A 59 3.29 -9.02 -4.75
N LYS A 60 3.75 -9.69 -3.70
CA LYS A 60 4.07 -11.12 -3.71
C LYS A 60 2.96 -11.86 -3.00
N ALA A 61 2.38 -12.87 -3.66
CA ALA A 61 1.38 -13.73 -3.05
C ALA A 61 1.96 -14.45 -1.82
N ILE A 62 1.23 -14.38 -0.69
CA ILE A 62 1.56 -15.11 0.55
C ILE A 62 0.66 -16.35 0.74
N GLN A 63 -0.32 -16.52 -0.13
CA GLN A 63 -1.23 -17.65 -0.18
C GLN A 63 -1.73 -17.88 -1.61
N HIS A 64 -2.42 -19.00 -1.83
CA HIS A 64 -3.03 -19.27 -3.14
C HIS A 64 -4.20 -18.31 -3.41
N ILE A 65 -4.10 -17.51 -4.46
CA ILE A 65 -5.17 -16.57 -4.90
C ILE A 65 -5.97 -17.24 -6.01
N ARG A 66 -7.28 -17.43 -5.81
CA ARG A 66 -8.16 -18.03 -6.83
C ARG A 66 -8.51 -17.00 -7.90
N ILE A 67 -8.84 -17.48 -9.09
CA ILE A 67 -9.33 -16.61 -10.17
C ILE A 67 -10.60 -15.88 -9.69
N GLY A 68 -10.64 -14.57 -9.89
CA GLY A 68 -11.72 -13.71 -9.45
C GLY A 68 -11.60 -13.22 -7.99
N THR A 69 -10.62 -13.70 -7.22
CA THR A 69 -10.30 -13.14 -5.91
C THR A 69 -9.53 -11.83 -6.07
N GLU A 70 -9.94 -10.79 -5.35
CA GLU A 70 -9.24 -9.51 -5.31
C GLU A 70 -7.83 -9.66 -4.75
N ILE A 71 -6.86 -8.99 -5.34
CA ILE A 71 -5.49 -8.90 -4.82
C ILE A 71 -5.47 -7.79 -3.79
N THR A 72 -5.13 -8.12 -2.55
CA THR A 72 -5.11 -7.19 -1.41
C THR A 72 -3.79 -7.24 -0.66
N THR A 73 -3.45 -6.14 -0.01
CA THR A 73 -2.22 -5.98 0.77
C THR A 73 -2.49 -5.33 2.13
N ASP A 74 -1.47 -5.22 2.96
CA ASP A 74 -1.53 -4.45 4.19
C ASP A 74 -0.92 -3.05 3.96
N TYR A 75 -1.65 -2.00 4.36
CA TYR A 75 -1.19 -0.62 4.29
C TYR A 75 -0.51 -0.16 5.59
N GLY A 76 -0.63 -0.95 6.66
CA GLY A 76 -0.13 -0.67 8.01
C GLY A 76 -1.22 -0.27 9.00
N ASP A 77 -0.91 -0.41 10.29
CA ASP A 77 -1.86 -0.37 11.42
C ASP A 77 -2.64 0.94 11.63
N HIS A 78 -2.26 2.02 10.95
CA HIS A 78 -2.78 3.37 11.20
C HIS A 78 -3.20 4.11 9.92
N TYR A 79 -3.35 3.39 8.81
CA TYR A 79 -3.74 3.98 7.54
C TYR A 79 -5.19 4.50 7.58
N PHE A 80 -6.11 3.72 8.15
CA PHE A 80 -7.52 4.08 8.29
C PHE A 80 -7.84 4.43 9.74
N GLY A 81 -7.18 5.49 10.24
CA GLY A 81 -7.31 5.93 11.63
C GLY A 81 -6.54 5.04 12.64
N GLU A 82 -6.59 5.40 13.91
CA GLU A 82 -5.93 4.63 14.97
C GLU A 82 -6.42 3.18 15.00
N ASN A 83 -5.48 2.23 14.99
CA ASN A 83 -5.75 0.79 14.94
C ASN A 83 -6.75 0.37 13.84
N GLN A 84 -6.68 0.98 12.66
CA GLN A 84 -7.56 0.69 11.52
C GLN A 84 -9.06 0.85 11.83
N LYS A 85 -9.43 1.69 12.80
CA LYS A 85 -10.83 1.84 13.26
C LYS A 85 -11.81 2.27 12.16
N ASP A 86 -11.30 2.96 11.14
CA ASP A 86 -12.07 3.48 10.01
C ASP A 86 -11.87 2.61 8.75
N CYS A 87 -11.29 1.41 8.90
CA CYS A 87 -11.06 0.48 7.81
C CYS A 87 -12.36 -0.18 7.35
N GLU A 88 -12.58 -0.20 6.04
CA GLU A 88 -13.76 -0.79 5.40
C GLU A 88 -13.42 -2.05 4.60
N CYS A 89 -12.32 -2.73 4.92
CA CYS A 89 -11.98 -3.99 4.23
C CYS A 89 -12.97 -5.11 4.59
N GLY A 90 -13.29 -5.95 3.60
CA GLY A 90 -14.21 -7.09 3.75
C GLY A 90 -13.66 -8.25 4.56
#